data_AF-A0A0K2TVS2-F1
#
_entry.id   AF-A0A0K2TVS2-F1
#
_cell.length_a   1.000
_cell.length_b   1.000
_cell.length_c   1.000
_cell.angle_alpha   90.00
_cell.angle_beta   90.00
_cell.angle_gamma   90.00
#
_symmetry.space_group_name_H-M   'P 1'
#
loop_
_entity.id
_entity.type
_entity.pdbx_description
1 polymer ?
#
loop_
_entity_poly.entity_id
_entity_poly.type
_entity_poly.pdbx_seq_one_letter_code
_entity_poly.pdbx_strand_id
1 'polypeptide(L)'
;KGEGSFVCRTINYDHCMYQRITDLMVDQLGCVSPWVKNTSFEICKESTKMNASFWITYQRITNQESDCPNPCNFLLISVGDKNVLLRNGSKYAYIFYYFAPRVTISKENYLYSGLSVFAEIGGYMGLLMGISL
;
A
#
# COMPACT_ATOMS: atom_id res chain seq x y z
N LYS A 1 8.33 -3.49 -20.53
CA LYS A 1 7.09 -3.16 -19.81
C LYS A 1 5.94 -3.38 -20.79
N GLY A 2 5.23 -4.50 -20.71
CA GLY A 2 4.04 -4.75 -21.52
C GLY A 2 2.82 -4.13 -20.83
N GLU A 3 1.98 -3.44 -21.58
CA GLU A 3 0.71 -2.89 -21.12
C GLU A 3 -0.17 -4.01 -20.52
N GLY A 4 -0.64 -3.82 -19.29
CA GLY A 4 -1.67 -4.68 -18.68
C GLY A 4 -1.22 -5.66 -17.59
N SER A 5 0.08 -5.73 -17.24
CA SER A 5 0.52 -6.54 -16.09
C SER A 5 0.59 -5.69 -14.82
N PHE A 6 -0.47 -5.73 -14.00
CA PHE A 6 -0.37 -5.28 -12.60
C PHE A 6 0.51 -6.29 -11.85
N VAL A 7 1.72 -5.87 -11.48
CA VAL A 7 2.66 -6.69 -10.71
C VAL A 7 2.58 -6.28 -9.26
N CYS A 8 2.02 -7.14 -8.43
CA CYS A 8 2.03 -6.98 -6.98
C CYS A 8 3.10 -7.88 -6.34
N ARG A 9 3.48 -7.59 -5.10
CA ARG A 9 4.35 -8.45 -4.29
C ARG A 9 3.72 -8.75 -2.93
N THR A 10 4.02 -9.94 -2.40
CA THR A 10 3.68 -10.30 -1.03
C THR A 10 4.70 -9.68 -0.08
N ILE A 11 4.48 -8.41 0.29
CA ILE A 11 5.34 -7.67 1.21
C ILE A 11 4.51 -6.99 2.31
N ASN A 12 5.16 -6.67 3.43
CA ASN A 12 4.60 -5.75 4.42
C ASN A 12 4.86 -4.31 3.93
N TYR A 13 3.84 -3.71 3.30
CA TYR A 13 3.94 -2.39 2.66
C TYR A 13 4.30 -1.29 3.67
N ASP A 14 3.68 -1.30 4.85
CA ASP A 14 3.94 -0.30 5.90
C ASP A 14 5.40 -0.36 6.36
N HIS A 15 5.93 -1.57 6.52
CA HIS A 15 7.34 -1.76 6.87
C HIS A 15 8.28 -1.25 5.76
N CYS A 16 7.96 -1.55 4.49
CA CYS A 16 8.73 -1.06 3.35
C CYS A 16 8.75 0.48 3.30
N MET A 17 7.58 1.12 3.39
CA MET A 17 7.48 2.58 3.38
C MET A 17 8.21 3.21 4.56
N TYR A 18 8.09 2.60 5.74
CA TYR A 18 8.78 3.06 6.93
C TYR A 18 10.31 3.01 6.81
N GLN A 19 10.83 1.89 6.31
CA GLN A 19 12.26 1.75 6.01
C GLN A 19 12.69 2.77 4.95
N ARG A 20 11.95 2.89 3.85
CA ARG A 20 12.28 3.80 2.75
C ARG A 20 12.38 5.26 3.21
N ILE A 21 11.44 5.72 4.03
CA ILE A 21 11.48 7.08 4.58
C ILE A 21 12.67 7.25 5.53
N THR A 22 12.96 6.25 6.35
CA THR A 22 14.10 6.25 7.27
C THR A 22 15.42 6.33 6.50
N ASP A 23 15.59 5.49 5.48
CA ASP A 23 16.79 5.45 4.64
C ASP A 23 17.00 6.80 3.94
N LEU A 24 15.94 7.40 3.38
CA LEU A 24 16.02 8.72 2.76
C LEU A 24 16.45 9.82 3.74
N MET A 25 15.95 9.79 4.98
CA MET A 25 16.37 10.74 6.00
C MET A 25 17.85 10.57 6.36
N VAL A 26 18.30 9.33 6.53
CA VAL A 26 19.70 9.01 6.84
C VAL A 26 20.61 9.42 5.67
N ASP A 27 20.25 9.05 4.44
CA ASP A 27 21.03 9.32 3.24
C ASP A 27 21.16 10.82 2.93
N GLN A 28 20.09 11.59 3.13
CA GLN A 28 20.06 13.02 2.78
C GLN A 28 20.47 13.95 3.93
N LEU A 29 20.17 13.59 5.18
CA LEU A 29 20.32 14.48 6.34
C LEU A 29 21.34 13.98 7.36
N GLY A 30 21.65 12.68 7.35
CA GLY A 30 22.47 12.00 8.36
C GLY A 30 21.79 11.87 9.73
N CYS A 31 20.48 12.13 9.80
CA CYS A 31 19.69 12.11 11.03
C CYS A 31 18.24 11.76 10.71
N VAL A 32 17.46 11.39 11.74
CA VAL A 32 16.07 10.97 11.59
C VAL A 32 15.10 11.82 12.41
N SER A 33 13.82 11.77 12.06
CA SER A 33 12.76 12.39 12.88
C SER A 33 12.52 11.62 14.19
N PRO A 34 12.02 12.27 15.26
CA PRO A 34 11.86 11.64 16.58
C PRO A 34 10.90 10.44 16.65
N TRP A 35 9.98 10.31 15.68
CA TRP A 35 9.04 9.19 15.61
C TRP A 35 9.65 7.95 14.95
N VAL A 36 10.88 8.05 14.44
CA VAL A 36 11.64 6.89 13.95
C VAL A 36 12.05 6.03 15.15
N LYS A 37 11.61 4.79 15.18
CA LYS A 37 11.74 3.80 16.27
C LYS A 37 13.16 3.24 16.36
N ASN A 38 13.95 3.37 15.30
CA ASN A 38 15.32 2.88 15.28
C ASN A 38 16.22 3.82 16.10
N THR A 39 16.66 3.34 17.26
CA THR A 39 17.52 4.08 18.19
C THR A 39 18.97 4.19 17.75
N SER A 40 19.35 3.54 16.64
CA SER A 40 20.71 3.55 16.13
C SER A 40 21.06 4.85 15.39
N PHE A 41 20.06 5.66 15.03
CA PHE A 41 20.24 6.91 14.30
C PHE A 41 20.06 8.13 15.20
N GLU A 42 20.86 9.17 14.97
CA GLU A 42 20.72 10.42 15.70
C GLU A 42 19.44 11.16 15.27
N ILE A 43 18.73 11.74 16.25
CA ILE A 43 17.56 12.58 16.00
C ILE A 43 18.02 13.95 15.47
N CYS A 44 17.40 14.45 14.41
CA CYS A 44 17.69 15.77 13.86
C CYS A 44 17.43 16.89 14.89
N LYS A 45 18.48 17.64 15.26
CA LYS A 45 18.41 18.78 16.21
C LYS A 45 18.42 20.15 15.53
N GLU A 46 18.99 20.23 14.33
CA GLU A 46 19.10 21.47 13.58
C GLU A 46 17.78 21.83 12.90
N SER A 47 17.33 23.09 13.01
CA SER A 47 16.03 23.55 12.48
C SER A 47 15.87 23.25 10.97
N THR A 48 16.93 23.43 10.19
CA THR A 48 16.97 23.15 8.74
C THR A 48 16.71 21.67 8.46
N LYS A 49 17.40 20.77 9.17
CA LYS A 49 17.25 19.30 9.03
C LYS A 49 15.91 18.82 9.56
N MET A 50 15.39 19.41 10.64
CA MET A 50 14.06 19.11 11.15
C MET A 50 12.99 19.41 10.10
N ASN A 51 13.03 20.60 9.50
CA ASN A 51 12.11 20.98 8.42
C ASN A 51 12.27 20.05 7.20
N ALA A 52 13.51 19.75 6.79
CA ALA A 52 13.76 18.84 5.67
C ALA A 52 13.20 17.43 5.95
N SER A 53 13.38 16.89 7.16
CA SER A 53 12.84 15.58 7.55
C SER A 53 11.31 15.52 7.47
N PHE A 54 10.64 16.62 7.83
CA PHE A 54 9.20 16.76 7.65
C PHE A 54 8.80 16.68 6.18
N TRP A 55 9.49 17.41 5.29
CA TRP A 55 9.19 17.41 3.86
C TRP A 55 9.45 16.08 3.18
N ILE A 56 10.53 15.37 3.54
CA ILE A 56 10.79 13.99 3.08
C ILE A 56 9.58 13.10 3.38
N THR A 57 9.07 13.18 4.61
CA THR A 57 7.92 12.39 5.05
C THR A 57 6.64 12.80 4.33
N TYR A 58 6.36 14.11 4.28
CA TYR A 58 5.13 14.66 3.70
C TYR A 58 5.00 14.34 2.21
N GLN A 59 6.12 14.45 1.46
CA GLN A 59 6.14 14.10 0.05
C GLN A 59 5.83 12.63 -0.19
N ARG A 60 6.19 11.72 0.74
CA ARG A 60 5.88 10.28 0.62
C ARG A 60 4.54 9.88 1.20
N ILE A 61 3.86 10.75 1.93
CA ILE A 61 2.45 10.54 2.27
C ILE A 61 1.57 10.93 1.07
N THR A 62 1.96 11.97 0.33
CA THR A 62 1.18 12.50 -0.80
C THR A 62 1.55 11.90 -2.15
N ASN A 63 2.78 11.41 -2.32
CA ASN A 63 3.27 10.77 -3.53
C ASN A 63 4.19 9.57 -3.21
N GLN A 64 3.65 8.37 -3.32
CA GLN A 64 4.31 7.09 -3.03
C GLN A 64 4.84 6.37 -4.27
N GLU A 65 4.76 7.01 -5.44
CA GLU A 65 5.06 6.35 -6.69
C GLU A 65 6.53 5.89 -6.73
N SER A 66 6.73 4.59 -6.93
CA SER A 66 8.04 3.93 -7.05
C SER A 66 8.87 3.75 -5.76
N ASP A 67 8.36 4.08 -4.57
CA ASP A 67 9.09 3.83 -3.32
C ASP A 67 9.03 2.36 -2.89
N CYS A 68 7.84 1.75 -2.98
CA CYS A 68 7.59 0.37 -2.62
C CYS A 68 6.72 -0.31 -3.69
N PRO A 69 6.91 -1.62 -3.95
CA PRO A 69 6.03 -2.36 -4.84
C PRO A 69 4.63 -2.49 -4.24
N ASN A 70 3.61 -2.49 -5.09
CA ASN A 70 2.23 -2.62 -4.64
C ASN A 70 2.01 -3.97 -3.93
N PRO A 71 1.36 -3.98 -2.75
CA PRO A 71 1.05 -5.22 -2.06
C PRO A 71 -0.07 -5.98 -2.78
N CYS A 72 0.04 -7.31 -2.86
CA CYS A 72 -1.03 -8.15 -3.43
C CYS A 72 -2.28 -8.22 -2.56
N ASN A 73 -2.12 -8.04 -1.24
CA ASN A 73 -3.21 -8.04 -0.28
C ASN A 73 -3.18 -6.71 0.47
N PHE A 74 -4.28 -5.97 0.42
CA PHE A 74 -4.42 -4.69 1.12
C PHE A 74 -5.82 -4.55 1.69
N LEU A 75 -5.93 -3.73 2.75
CA LEU A 75 -7.19 -3.38 3.38
C LEU A 75 -7.37 -1.86 3.29
N LEU A 76 -8.42 -1.42 2.59
CA LEU A 76 -8.81 -0.01 2.60
C LEU A 76 -9.85 0.21 3.67
N ILE A 77 -9.49 0.99 4.69
CA ILE A 77 -10.40 1.39 5.77
C ILE A 77 -10.97 2.76 5.42
N SER A 78 -12.26 2.82 5.07
CA SER A 78 -12.98 4.09 4.96
C SER A 78 -13.45 4.52 6.34
N VAL A 79 -12.79 5.53 6.91
CA VAL A 79 -13.28 6.18 8.13
C VAL A 79 -14.40 7.14 7.76
N GLY A 80 -15.55 7.03 8.44
CA GLY A 80 -16.69 7.92 8.24
C GLY A 80 -16.39 9.36 8.66
N ASP A 81 -17.34 10.26 8.38
CA ASP A 81 -17.18 11.68 8.65
C ASP A 81 -17.10 11.99 10.16
N LYS A 82 -16.35 13.05 10.50
CA LYS A 82 -16.12 13.47 11.88
C LYS A 82 -17.32 14.29 12.36
N ASN A 83 -18.23 13.66 13.09
CA ASN A 83 -19.26 14.39 13.83
C ASN A 83 -18.63 15.06 15.05
N VAL A 84 -18.26 16.33 14.93
CA VAL A 84 -17.73 17.12 16.04
C VAL A 84 -18.87 17.83 16.75
N LEU A 85 -19.38 17.25 17.83
CA LEU A 85 -20.24 17.96 18.76
C LEU A 85 -19.35 18.72 19.75
N LEU A 86 -19.21 20.03 19.53
CA LEU A 86 -18.49 20.91 20.45
C LEU A 86 -19.29 21.06 21.74
N ARG A 87 -18.84 20.40 22.82
CA ARG A 87 -19.45 20.53 24.15
C ARG A 87 -18.67 21.59 24.94
N ASN A 88 -19.18 22.82 24.92
CA ASN A 88 -18.59 23.95 25.64
C ASN A 88 -18.39 23.60 27.12
N GLY A 89 -17.17 23.81 27.62
CA GLY A 89 -16.81 23.59 29.03
C GLY A 89 -16.40 22.17 29.42
N SER A 90 -16.37 21.21 28.48
CA SER A 90 -15.91 19.86 28.80
C SER A 90 -14.40 19.70 28.55
N LYS A 91 -13.68 19.11 29.52
CA LYS A 91 -12.26 18.72 29.38
C LYS A 91 -12.08 17.36 28.69
N TYR A 92 -13.17 16.69 28.34
CA TYR A 92 -13.17 15.30 27.88
C TYR A 92 -13.71 15.21 26.45
N ALA A 93 -13.01 14.48 25.60
CA ALA A 93 -13.48 14.11 24.27
C ALA A 93 -13.95 12.66 24.29
N TYR A 94 -15.05 12.38 23.60
CA TYR A 94 -15.53 11.02 23.37
C TYR A 94 -15.34 10.67 21.90
N ILE A 95 -14.83 9.48 21.64
CA ILE A 95 -14.68 8.94 20.29
C ILE A 95 -15.43 7.62 20.23
N PHE A 96 -16.31 7.48 19.25
CA PHE A 96 -17.07 6.26 18.99
C PHE A 96 -16.57 5.64 17.70
N TYR A 97 -16.02 4.43 17.81
CA TYR A 97 -15.65 3.61 16.66
C TYR A 97 -16.72 2.56 16.44
N TYR A 98 -17.21 2.45 15.20
CA TYR A 98 -18.13 1.41 14.80
C TYR A 98 -17.70 0.84 13.46
N PHE A 99 -17.92 -0.47 13.27
CA PHE A 99 -17.68 -1.13 11.99
C PHE A 99 -18.94 -1.11 11.15
N ALA A 100 -18.79 -0.90 9.85
CA ALA A 100 -19.88 -1.11 8.92
C ALA A 100 -20.28 -2.60 8.96
N PRO A 101 -21.57 -2.93 8.85
CA PRO A 101 -22.04 -4.32 8.89
C PRO A 101 -21.62 -5.15 7.67
N ARG A 102 -21.05 -4.52 6.64
CA ARG A 102 -20.61 -5.17 5.40
C ARG A 102 -19.20 -4.75 5.05
N VAL A 103 -18.44 -5.69 4.50
CA VAL A 103 -17.10 -5.48 3.94
C VAL A 103 -17.12 -5.83 2.45
N THR A 104 -16.47 -5.03 1.63
CA THR A 104 -16.30 -5.32 0.20
C THR A 104 -14.97 -6.03 -0.01
N ILE A 105 -15.00 -7.19 -0.67
CA ILE A 105 -13.81 -7.94 -1.04
C ILE A 105 -13.69 -7.92 -2.55
N SER A 106 -12.63 -7.29 -3.07
CA SER A 106 -12.26 -7.34 -4.48
C SER A 106 -11.12 -8.35 -4.65
N LYS A 107 -11.25 -9.26 -5.61
CA LYS A 107 -10.21 -10.24 -5.96
C LYS A 107 -10.01 -10.21 -7.48
N GLU A 108 -8.76 -10.00 -7.88
CA GLU A 108 -8.36 -10.15 -9.28
C GLU A 108 -7.93 -11.59 -9.53
N ASN A 109 -8.46 -12.19 -10.60
CA ASN A 109 -8.11 -13.53 -11.04
C ASN A 109 -7.71 -13.48 -12.51
N TYR A 110 -6.82 -14.37 -12.93
CA TYR A 110 -6.48 -14.52 -14.35
C TYR A 110 -7.71 -15.00 -15.13
N LEU A 111 -8.06 -14.29 -16.20
CA LEU A 111 -9.18 -14.62 -17.09
C LEU A 111 -8.92 -15.92 -17.88
N TYR A 112 -7.67 -16.11 -18.33
CA TYR A 112 -7.21 -17.33 -18.99
C TYR A 112 -6.01 -17.87 -18.23
N SER A 113 -6.09 -19.15 -17.86
CA SER A 113 -4.92 -19.89 -17.40
C SER A 113 -4.26 -20.53 -18.61
N GLY A 114 -2.95 -20.82 -18.56
CA GLY A 114 -2.32 -21.59 -19.64
C GLY A 114 -3.04 -22.92 -19.89
N LEU A 115 -3.60 -23.51 -18.83
CA LEU A 115 -4.38 -24.74 -18.90
C LEU A 115 -5.66 -24.59 -19.75
N SER A 116 -6.37 -23.46 -19.66
CA SER A 116 -7.57 -23.23 -20.46
C SER A 116 -7.23 -23.05 -21.94
N VAL A 117 -6.11 -22.40 -22.25
CA VAL A 117 -5.61 -22.27 -23.63
C VAL A 117 -5.26 -23.63 -24.22
N PHE A 118 -4.54 -24.48 -23.49
CA PHE A 118 -4.20 -25.83 -23.96
C PHE A 118 -5.43 -26.73 -24.09
N ALA A 119 -6.40 -26.62 -23.18
CA ALA A 119 -7.65 -27.37 -23.26
C ALA A 119 -8.48 -26.97 -24.49
N GLU A 120 -8.56 -25.68 -24.81
CA GLU A 120 -9.26 -25.19 -26.00
C GLU A 120 -8.59 -25.66 -27.29
N ILE A 121 -7.27 -25.47 -27.42
CA ILE A 121 -6.51 -25.93 -28.60
C ILE A 121 -6.61 -27.45 -28.75
N GLY A 122 -6.42 -28.19 -27.66
CA GLY A 122 -6.53 -29.65 -27.65
C GLY A 122 -7.93 -30.15 -28.03
N GLY A 123 -8.98 -29.45 -27.57
CA GLY A 123 -10.37 -29.75 -27.93
C GLY A 123 -10.64 -29.55 -29.42
N TYR A 124 -10.20 -28.43 -30.00
CA TYR A 124 -10.34 -28.18 -31.44
C TYR A 124 -9.53 -29.17 -32.29
N MET A 125 -8.30 -29.48 -31.89
CA MET A 125 -7.48 -30.47 -32.59
C MET A 125 -8.11 -31.87 -32.53
N GLY A 126 -8.63 -32.28 -31.38
CA GLY A 126 -9.34 -33.55 -31.21
C GLY A 126 -10.60 -33.65 -32.08
N LEU A 127 -11.39 -32.59 -32.15
CA LEU A 127 -12.60 -32.54 -32.99
C LEU A 127 -12.25 -32.59 -34.49
N LEU A 128 -11.22 -31.85 -34.93
CA LEU A 128 -10.76 -31.90 -36.32
C LEU A 128 -10.23 -33.28 -36.69
N MET A 129 -9.38 -33.90 -35.85
CA MET A 129 -8.87 -35.25 -36.11
C MET A 129 -9.97 -36.32 -36.07
N GLY A 130 -11.00 -36.14 -35.24
CA GLY A 130 -12.16 -37.05 -35.17
C GLY A 130 -13.08 -36.99 -36.39
N ILE A 131 -13.14 -35.84 -37.09
CA ILE A 131 -13.86 -35.69 -38.39
C ILE A 131 -13.00 -36.17 -39.56
N SER A 132 -11.69 -36.31 -39.36
CA SER A 132 -10.71 -36.71 -40.39
C SER A 132 -10.55 -38.23 -40.54
N LEU A 133 -11.35 -39.03 -39.83
CA LEU A 133 -11.33 -40.49 -39.80
C LEU A 133 -12.65 -41.07 -40.31
#